data_AF-A0A485BQ41-F1
#
_entry.id   AF-A0A485BQ41-F1
#
_cell.length_a   1.000
_cell.length_b   1.000
_cell.length_c   1.000
_cell.angle_alpha   90.00
_cell.angle_beta   90.00
_cell.angle_gamma   90.00
#
_symmetry.space_group_name_H-M   'P 1'
#
loop_
_entity.id
_entity.type
_entity.pdbx_description
1 polymer ?
#
loop_
_entity_poly.entity_id
_entity_poly.type
_entity_poly.pdbx_seq_one_letter_code
_entity_poly.pdbx_strand_id
1 'polypeptide(L)'
;MGSHAYYEQADVDRLLHGGTPELADTKRLPKGLTPQTLRTLCQWIDAHPETEFSTDDLAQAVNISRVSCRKYLIWLAQVNILFTSIHYGATGRPVYRYRLQPEQNALLKQYCQ
;
A
#
# COMPACT_ATOMS: atom_id res chain seq x y z
N MET A 1 30.39 -3.73 5.86
CA MET A 1 29.37 -3.57 6.91
C MET A 1 28.29 -2.65 6.36
N GLY A 2 27.16 -3.21 5.92
CA GLY A 2 26.09 -2.46 5.27
C GLY A 2 25.21 -1.76 6.29
N SER A 3 25.34 -0.43 6.36
CA SER A 3 24.49 0.47 7.12
C SER A 3 23.12 0.57 6.44
N HIS A 4 22.19 -0.31 6.84
CA HIS A 4 20.79 -0.19 6.42
C HIS A 4 20.17 0.99 7.16
N ALA A 5 19.80 2.01 6.39
CA ALA A 5 19.25 3.27 6.86
C ALA A 5 18.11 3.06 7.86
N TYR A 6 18.27 3.69 9.02
CA TYR A 6 17.22 3.89 10.01
C TYR A 6 16.04 4.58 9.33
N TYR A 7 14.98 3.84 9.00
CA TYR A 7 13.72 4.44 8.65
C TYR A 7 13.11 5.03 9.93
N GLU A 8 13.16 6.36 9.98
CA GLU A 8 12.73 7.20 11.10
C GLU A 8 11.29 6.87 11.51
N GLN A 9 11.19 6.30 12.70
CA GLN A 9 9.97 5.79 13.34
C GLN A 9 8.91 6.88 13.61
N ALA A 10 9.24 8.16 13.41
CA ALA A 10 8.33 9.30 13.63
C ALA A 10 7.36 9.55 12.46
N ASP A 11 7.71 9.19 11.22
CA ASP A 11 6.86 9.43 10.04
C ASP A 11 5.69 8.43 9.94
N VAL A 12 5.84 7.27 10.59
CA VAL A 12 4.82 6.19 10.62
C VAL A 12 3.66 6.56 11.55
N ASP A 13 3.90 7.36 12.58
CA ASP A 13 2.90 7.70 13.60
C ASP A 13 1.89 8.74 13.11
N ARG A 14 2.31 9.64 12.21
CA ARG A 14 1.43 10.67 11.64
C ARG A 14 0.43 10.15 10.60
N LEU A 15 0.78 9.06 9.91
CA LEU A 15 -0.06 8.40 8.89
C LEU A 15 -1.13 7.49 9.51
N LEU A 16 -1.02 7.15 10.80
CA LEU A 16 -2.00 6.34 11.52
C LEU A 16 -3.14 7.19 12.13
N HIS A 17 -2.91 8.50 12.31
CA HIS A 17 -3.95 9.43 12.76
C HIS A 17 -4.75 9.96 11.56
N GLY A 18 -5.91 9.35 11.33
CA GLY A 18 -6.81 9.60 10.22
C GLY A 18 -7.27 11.05 10.10
N GLY A 19 -6.63 11.80 9.21
CA GLY A 19 -7.22 12.97 8.56
C GLY A 19 -7.62 12.56 7.15
N THR A 20 -8.92 12.56 6.86
CA THR A 20 -9.45 12.45 5.50
C THR A 20 -8.87 13.58 4.64
N PRO A 21 -7.97 13.32 3.68
CA PRO A 21 -7.53 14.34 2.75
C PRO A 21 -8.61 14.46 1.67
N GLU A 22 -9.03 15.69 1.39
CA GLU A 22 -9.89 16.02 0.27
C GLU A 22 -9.42 15.32 -1.01
N LEU A 23 -10.37 14.71 -1.72
CA LEU A 23 -10.21 13.87 -2.93
C LEU A 23 -9.45 14.54 -4.10
N ALA A 24 -9.06 15.81 -3.97
CA ALA A 24 -8.35 16.59 -4.99
C ALA A 24 -6.82 16.43 -4.93
N ASP A 25 -6.21 16.16 -3.77
CA ASP A 25 -4.74 16.03 -3.62
C ASP A 25 -4.26 14.56 -3.71
N THR A 26 -5.18 13.61 -3.66
CA THR A 26 -4.92 12.17 -3.71
C THR A 26 -4.32 11.69 -5.04
N LYS A 27 -4.31 12.52 -6.09
CA LYS A 27 -3.63 12.22 -7.37
C LYS A 27 -2.11 12.34 -7.30
N ARG A 28 -1.54 13.02 -6.30
CA ARG A 28 -0.08 13.17 -6.19
C ARG A 28 0.49 12.06 -5.31
N LEU A 29 1.47 11.33 -5.85
CA LEU A 29 2.26 10.41 -5.05
C LEU A 29 2.96 11.21 -3.93
N PRO A 30 2.89 10.76 -2.68
CA PRO A 30 3.59 11.40 -1.57
C PRO A 30 5.09 11.47 -1.86
N LYS A 31 5.75 12.51 -1.35
CA LYS A 31 7.20 12.70 -1.52
C LYS A 31 7.94 11.46 -1.00
N GLY A 32 8.76 10.85 -1.86
CA GLY A 32 9.51 9.61 -1.56
C GLY A 32 8.88 8.33 -2.11
N LEU A 33 7.73 8.39 -2.79
CA LEU A 33 7.18 7.28 -3.58
C LEU A 33 7.45 7.54 -5.05
N THR A 34 7.92 6.52 -5.76
CA THR A 34 8.23 6.61 -7.19
C THR A 34 7.11 5.95 -8.01
N PRO A 35 6.77 6.53 -9.18
CA PRO A 35 5.77 5.94 -10.07
C PRO A 35 6.20 4.58 -10.62
N GLN A 36 7.52 4.34 -10.77
CA GLN A 36 8.05 3.05 -11.24
C GLN A 36 7.75 1.92 -10.24
N THR A 37 8.01 2.15 -8.95
CA THR A 37 7.70 1.14 -7.92
C THR A 37 6.20 1.00 -7.76
N LEU A 38 5.43 2.11 -7.73
CA LEU A 38 3.96 2.05 -7.71
C LEU A 38 3.41 1.18 -8.85
N ARG A 39 3.91 1.39 -10.08
CA ARG A 39 3.52 0.60 -11.25
C ARG A 39 3.75 -0.89 -11.02
N THR A 40 4.91 -1.26 -10.47
CA THR A 40 5.24 -2.67 -10.21
C THR A 40 4.27 -3.29 -9.18
N LEU A 41 3.91 -2.53 -8.14
CA LEU A 41 2.88 -2.97 -7.17
C LEU A 41 1.52 -3.11 -7.85
N CYS A 42 1.10 -2.10 -8.62
CA CYS A 42 -0.18 -2.13 -9.32
C CYS A 42 -0.27 -3.30 -10.31
N GLN A 43 0.80 -3.62 -11.04
CA GLN A 43 0.85 -4.76 -11.95
C GLN A 43 0.69 -6.09 -11.21
N TRP A 44 1.35 -6.24 -10.05
CA TRP A 44 1.18 -7.45 -9.24
C TRP A 44 -0.26 -7.58 -8.72
N ILE A 45 -0.85 -6.47 -8.29
CA ILE A 45 -2.24 -6.41 -7.80
C ILE A 45 -3.23 -6.70 -8.93
N ASP A 46 -3.00 -6.17 -10.13
CA ASP A 46 -3.84 -6.41 -11.32
C ASP A 46 -3.78 -7.89 -11.75
N ALA A 47 -2.64 -8.54 -11.56
CA ALA A 47 -2.48 -9.97 -11.79
C ALA A 47 -3.23 -10.84 -10.75
N HIS A 48 -3.56 -10.29 -9.57
CA HIS A 48 -4.22 -11.01 -8.47
C HIS A 48 -5.44 -10.24 -7.93
N PRO A 49 -6.44 -9.89 -8.76
CA PRO A 49 -7.51 -8.98 -8.39
C PRO A 49 -8.46 -9.57 -7.32
N GLU A 50 -8.57 -10.90 -7.27
CA GLU A 50 -9.47 -11.60 -6.33
C GLU A 50 -8.76 -12.02 -5.04
N THR A 51 -7.44 -11.90 -4.98
CA THR A 51 -6.63 -12.40 -3.87
C THR A 51 -6.47 -11.34 -2.79
N GLU A 52 -6.67 -11.72 -1.54
CA GLU A 52 -6.37 -10.88 -0.38
C GLU A 52 -4.92 -11.07 0.05
N PHE A 53 -4.14 -9.99 -0.01
CA PHE A 53 -2.72 -10.01 0.31
C PHE A 53 -2.41 -9.16 1.53
N SER A 54 -1.32 -9.46 2.22
CA SER A 54 -0.81 -8.62 3.30
C SER A 54 0.32 -7.72 2.78
N THR A 55 0.65 -6.68 3.53
CA THR A 55 1.82 -5.84 3.21
C THR A 55 3.10 -6.65 3.04
N ASP A 56 3.24 -7.73 3.82
CA ASP A 56 4.41 -8.60 3.76
C ASP A 56 4.48 -9.38 2.44
N ASP A 57 3.35 -9.97 2.04
CA ASP A 57 3.21 -10.76 0.81
C ASP A 57 3.58 -9.94 -0.43
N LEU A 58 3.02 -8.73 -0.56
CA LEU A 58 3.33 -7.84 -1.68
C LEU A 58 4.78 -7.33 -1.63
N ALA A 59 5.30 -7.03 -0.43
CA ALA A 59 6.68 -6.58 -0.27
C ALA A 59 7.68 -7.65 -0.71
N GLN A 60 7.41 -8.92 -0.37
CA GLN A 60 8.19 -10.08 -0.81
C GLN A 60 8.07 -10.27 -2.33
N ALA A 61 6.85 -10.21 -2.88
CA ALA A 61 6.62 -10.46 -4.29
C ALA A 61 7.26 -9.40 -5.22
N VAL A 62 7.25 -8.13 -4.79
CA VAL A 62 7.83 -7.01 -5.55
C VAL A 62 9.29 -6.73 -5.16
N ASN A 63 9.82 -7.48 -4.20
CA ASN A 63 11.19 -7.37 -3.68
C ASN A 63 11.56 -5.95 -3.21
N ILE A 64 10.69 -5.37 -2.37
CA ILE A 64 10.91 -4.06 -1.74
C ILE A 64 10.76 -4.13 -0.23
N SER A 65 11.32 -3.15 0.48
CA SER A 65 11.16 -3.05 1.92
C SER A 65 9.69 -2.98 2.34
N ARG A 66 9.32 -3.73 3.39
CA ARG A 66 7.97 -3.72 3.96
C ARG A 66 7.47 -2.30 4.32
N VAL A 67 8.37 -1.43 4.80
CA VAL A 67 8.06 -0.03 5.10
C VAL A 67 7.65 0.73 3.84
N SER A 68 8.42 0.60 2.75
CA SER A 68 8.10 1.21 1.46
C SER A 68 6.79 0.68 0.92
N CYS A 69 6.62 -0.65 0.90
CA CYS A 69 5.39 -1.30 0.44
C CYS A 69 4.17 -0.79 1.20
N ARG A 70 4.28 -0.66 2.53
CA ARG A 70 3.20 -0.13 3.37
C ARG A 70 2.80 1.29 2.97
N LYS A 71 3.76 2.16 2.68
CA LYS A 71 3.47 3.54 2.23
C LYS A 71 2.65 3.55 0.93
N TYR A 72 3.01 2.71 -0.05
CA TYR A 72 2.22 2.56 -1.28
C TYR A 72 0.82 2.01 -1.01
N LEU A 73 0.69 0.98 -0.18
CA LEU A 73 -0.60 0.36 0.14
C LEU A 73 -1.54 1.29 0.89
N ILE A 74 -1.01 2.08 1.84
CA ILE A 74 -1.79 3.11 2.54
C ILE A 74 -2.29 4.15 1.52
N TRP A 75 -1.42 4.62 0.64
CA TRP A 75 -1.83 5.59 -0.39
C TRP A 75 -2.88 4.99 -1.34
N LEU A 76 -2.70 3.75 -1.80
CA LEU A 76 -3.67 3.03 -2.64
C LEU A 76 -5.02 2.83 -1.93
N ALA A 77 -5.02 2.62 -0.62
CA ALA A 77 -6.24 2.57 0.18
C ALA A 77 -6.87 3.96 0.35
N GLN A 78 -6.07 5.02 0.51
CA GLN A 78 -6.56 6.41 0.61
C GLN A 78 -7.25 6.88 -0.68
N VAL A 79 -6.74 6.48 -1.85
CA VAL A 79 -7.40 6.73 -3.16
C VAL A 79 -8.56 5.77 -3.44
N ASN A 80 -8.97 4.96 -2.46
CA ASN A 80 -10.02 3.94 -2.56
C ASN A 80 -9.78 2.84 -3.60
N ILE A 81 -8.56 2.64 -4.11
CA ILE A 81 -8.27 1.55 -5.06
C ILE A 81 -8.24 0.21 -4.34
N LEU A 82 -7.65 0.18 -3.13
CA LEU A 82 -7.58 -1.02 -2.30
C LEU A 82 -8.55 -0.93 -1.13
N PHE A 83 -9.23 -2.04 -0.87
CA PHE A 83 -9.96 -2.25 0.36
C PHE A 83 -9.01 -2.76 1.42
N THR A 84 -9.04 -2.16 2.62
CA THR A 84 -8.22 -2.59 3.76
C THR A 84 -9.11 -3.22 4.81
N SER A 85 -8.84 -4.47 5.17
CA SER A 85 -9.50 -5.19 6.25
C SER A 85 -8.51 -5.53 7.35
N ILE A 86 -8.94 -5.45 8.59
CA ILE A 86 -8.13 -5.83 9.75
C ILE A 86 -8.65 -7.17 10.24
N HIS A 87 -7.82 -8.20 10.16
CA HIS A 87 -8.14 -9.52 10.68
C HIS A 87 -7.56 -9.64 12.08
N TYR A 88 -8.46 -9.65 13.07
CA TYR A 88 -8.13 -9.93 14.46
C TYR A 88 -8.28 -11.43 14.69
N GLY A 89 -7.17 -12.17 14.65
CA GLY A 89 -7.17 -13.56 15.09
C GLY A 89 -7.43 -13.66 16.59
N ALA A 90 -8.11 -14.72 17.04
CA ALA A 90 -8.60 -14.91 18.41
C ALA A 90 -7.55 -14.78 19.54
N THR A 91 -6.25 -14.72 19.24
CA THR A 91 -5.17 -14.57 20.24
C THR A 91 -3.92 -13.85 19.69
N GLY A 92 -4.03 -13.12 18.55
CA GLY A 92 -2.87 -12.64 17.79
C GLY A 92 -2.82 -11.14 17.52
N ARG A 93 -1.66 -10.65 17.05
CA ARG A 93 -1.50 -9.26 16.56
C ARG A 93 -2.41 -9.03 15.34
N PRO A 94 -3.04 -7.85 15.20
CA PRO A 94 -3.89 -7.54 14.06
C PRO A 94 -3.10 -7.61 12.75
N VAL A 95 -3.64 -8.32 11.76
CA VAL A 95 -3.06 -8.42 10.42
C VAL A 95 -3.89 -7.57 9.46
N TYR A 96 -3.24 -6.59 8.83
CA TYR A 96 -3.84 -5.82 7.74
C TYR A 96 -3.83 -6.66 6.46
N ARG A 97 -5.01 -6.86 5.91
CA ARG A 97 -5.27 -7.47 4.60
C ARG A 97 -5.71 -6.38 3.64
N TYR A 98 -5.22 -6.47 2.42
CA TYR A 98 -5.53 -5.58 1.32
C TYR A 98 -6.14 -6.40 0.21
N ARG A 99 -7.14 -5.86 -0.46
CA ARG A 99 -7.80 -6.47 -1.60
C ARG A 99 -8.09 -5.41 -2.65
N LEU A 100 -7.95 -5.75 -3.93
CA LEU A 100 -8.37 -4.85 -5.00
C LEU A 100 -9.88 -4.66 -4.98
N GLN A 101 -10.34 -3.41 -5.07
CA GLN A 101 -11.74 -3.13 -5.29
C GLN A 101 -12.07 -3.36 -6.77
N PRO A 102 -13.01 -4.25 -7.12
CA PRO A 102 -13.32 -4.56 -8.51
C PRO A 102 -13.82 -3.33 -9.27
N GLU A 103 -14.52 -2.43 -8.58
CA GLU A 103 -15.00 -1.16 -9.14
C GLU A 103 -13.86 -0.19 -9.50
N GLN A 104 -12.71 -0.31 -8.84
CA GLN A 104 -11.54 0.55 -9.04
C GLN A 104 -10.42 -0.13 -9.84
N ASN A 105 -10.67 -1.31 -10.45
CA ASN A 105 -9.70 -1.98 -11.31
C ASN A 105 -9.29 -1.09 -12.49
N ALA A 106 -10.23 -0.34 -13.09
CA ALA A 106 -9.93 0.60 -14.17
C ALA A 106 -8.93 1.70 -13.74
N LEU A 107 -9.09 2.21 -12.51
CA LEU A 107 -8.20 3.22 -11.96
C LEU A 107 -6.83 2.64 -11.62
N LEU A 108 -6.76 1.44 -11.05
CA LEU A 108 -5.52 0.70 -10.84
C LEU A 108 -4.75 0.53 -12.16
N LYS A 109 -5.43 0.13 -13.24
CA LYS A 109 -4.83 -0.05 -14.57
C LYS A 109 -4.21 1.21 -15.13
N GLN A 110 -4.75 2.39 -14.81
CA GLN A 110 -4.12 3.66 -15.18
C GLN A 110 -2.73 3.84 -14.56
N TYR A 111 -2.51 3.31 -13.35
CA TYR A 111 -1.22 3.32 -12.68
C TYR A 111 -0.29 2.17 -13.12
N CYS A 112 -0.81 1.16 -13.82
CA CYS A 112 -0.02 0.09 -14.44
C CYS A 112 0.68 0.52 -15.75
N GLN A 113 0.18 1.59 -16.38
CA GLN A 113 0.72 2.16 -17.63
C GLN A 113 1.91 3.08 -17.38
#